data_AF-A0A838JBA6-F1
#
_entry.id   AF-A0A838JBA6-F1
#
_cell.length_a   1.000
_cell.length_b   1.000
_cell.length_c   1.000
_cell.angle_alpha   90.00
_cell.angle_beta   90.00
_cell.angle_gamma   90.00
#
_symmetry.space_group_name_H-M   'P 1'
#
loop_
_entity.id
_entity.type
_entity.pdbx_description
1 polymer ?
#
loop_
_entity_poly.entity_id
_entity_poly.type
_entity_poly.pdbx_seq_one_letter_code
_entity_poly.pdbx_strand_id
1 'polypeptide(L)'
;MITLPYILLSIIWLALIAYTAFGGADFGAGFWDLIARGPLADEQHSLIDNALGPVWETNHVWLVFLVVGLFSAFPVPFSLLVVVLFIPITLALFGTVLRGSAFVFRTHGLREGKLHL
;
A
#
# COMPACT_ATOMS: atom_id res chain seq x y z
N MET A 1 24.02 -23.76 12.73
CA MET A 1 22.97 -23.48 13.75
C MET A 1 22.28 -22.20 13.34
N ILE A 2 20.95 -22.22 13.19
CA ILE A 2 20.18 -20.99 12.91
C ILE A 2 20.15 -20.17 14.20
N THR A 3 20.68 -18.95 14.15
CA THR A 3 20.67 -18.01 15.29
C THR A 3 19.48 -17.07 15.20
N LEU A 4 19.11 -16.46 16.33
CA LEU A 4 17.97 -15.52 16.44
C LEU A 4 17.95 -14.43 15.35
N PRO A 5 19.08 -13.78 14.98
CA PRO A 5 19.10 -12.80 13.89
C PRO A 5 18.62 -13.37 12.55
N TYR A 6 18.98 -14.61 12.21
CA TYR A 6 18.52 -15.23 10.95
C TYR A 6 17.01 -15.51 10.96
N ILE A 7 16.45 -15.86 12.11
CA ILE A 7 14.99 -16.05 12.26
C ILE A 7 14.26 -14.72 12.05
N LEU A 8 14.70 -13.67 12.73
CA LEU A 8 14.10 -12.33 12.61
C LEU A 8 14.21 -11.80 11.18
N LEU A 9 15.39 -11.96 10.55
CA LEU A 9 15.60 -11.58 9.16
C LEU A 9 14.66 -12.36 8.22
N SER A 10 14.47 -13.67 8.45
CA SER A 10 13.56 -14.50 7.65
C SER A 10 12.10 -14.04 7.78
N ILE A 11 11.66 -13.68 8.99
CA ILE A 11 10.30 -13.16 9.23
C ILE A 11 10.10 -11.82 8.51
N ILE A 12 11.06 -10.90 8.59
CA ILE A 12 11.01 -9.61 7.88
C ILE A 12 11.02 -9.85 6.37
N TRP A 13 11.81 -10.81 5.89
CA TRP A 13 11.87 -11.17 4.48
C TRP A 13 10.55 -11.73 3.97
N LEU A 14 9.87 -12.58 4.76
CA LEU A 14 8.53 -13.06 4.44
C LEU A 14 7.51 -11.93 4.37
N ALA A 15 7.59 -10.95 5.28
CA ALA A 15 6.73 -9.77 5.21
C ALA A 15 6.99 -8.93 3.95
N LEU A 16 8.25 -8.80 3.52
CA LEU A 16 8.60 -8.13 2.26
C LEU A 16 8.00 -8.86 1.05
N ILE A 17 8.12 -10.18 1.02
CA ILE A 17 7.55 -11.02 -0.05
C ILE A 17 6.03 -10.87 -0.08
N ALA A 18 5.37 -10.93 1.08
CA ALA A 18 3.92 -10.73 1.19
C ALA A 18 3.50 -9.34 0.66
N TYR A 19 4.18 -8.28 1.12
CA TYR A 19 3.92 -6.91 0.65
C TYR A 19 4.07 -6.79 -0.88
N THR A 20 5.10 -7.41 -1.45
CA THR A 20 5.35 -7.33 -2.89
C THR A 20 4.34 -8.17 -3.69
N ALA A 21 4.00 -9.36 -3.20
CA ALA A 21 3.05 -10.26 -3.86
C ALA A 21 1.62 -9.69 -3.85
N PHE A 22 1.16 -9.17 -2.72
CA PHE A 22 -0.17 -8.57 -2.59
C PHE A 22 -0.22 -7.14 -3.17
N GLY A 23 0.90 -6.41 -3.11
CA GLY A 23 1.04 -5.10 -3.74
C GLY A 23 0.88 -5.12 -5.26
N GLY A 24 1.15 -6.25 -5.93
CA GLY A 24 0.89 -6.39 -7.36
C GLY A 24 -0.60 -6.17 -7.71
N ALA A 25 -1.52 -6.68 -6.88
CA ALA A 25 -2.94 -6.44 -7.04
C ALA A 25 -3.29 -4.96 -6.77
N ASP A 26 -2.69 -4.37 -5.73
CA ASP A 26 -2.93 -2.97 -5.38
C ASP A 26 -2.49 -1.98 -6.46
N PHE A 27 -1.23 -2.07 -6.89
CA PHE A 27 -0.66 -1.16 -7.87
C PHE A 27 -1.19 -1.47 -9.28
N GLY A 28 -1.43 -2.76 -9.58
CA GLY A 28 -2.05 -3.18 -10.83
C GLY A 28 -3.45 -2.61 -10.99
N ALA A 29 -4.32 -2.75 -9.99
CA ALA A 29 -5.67 -2.19 -10.02
C ALA A 29 -5.65 -0.66 -10.15
N GLY A 30 -4.74 0.04 -9.46
CA GLY A 30 -4.57 1.49 -9.63
C GLY A 30 -4.10 1.90 -11.04
N PHE A 31 -3.28 1.07 -11.69
CA PHE A 31 -2.90 1.30 -13.09
C PHE A 31 -4.09 1.08 -14.03
N TRP A 32 -4.87 0.01 -13.82
CA TRP A 32 -6.09 -0.26 -14.59
C TRP A 32 -7.13 0.85 -14.45
N ASP A 33 -7.29 1.41 -13.25
CA ASP A 33 -8.14 2.57 -12.98
C ASP A 33 -7.67 3.81 -13.77
N LEU A 34 -6.36 4.06 -13.83
CA LEU A 34 -5.80 5.22 -14.56
C LEU A 34 -6.00 5.13 -16.09
N ILE A 35 -6.02 3.92 -16.65
CA ILE A 35 -6.17 3.69 -18.10
C ILE A 35 -7.62 3.40 -18.52
N ALA A 36 -8.54 3.19 -17.57
CA ALA A 36 -9.94 2.93 -17.85
C ALA A 36 -10.55 4.14 -18.59
N ARG A 37 -11.01 3.89 -19.83
CA ARG A 37 -11.56 4.91 -20.73
C ARG A 37 -12.69 4.31 -21.56
N GLY A 38 -13.67 5.14 -21.92
CA GLY A 38 -14.79 4.75 -22.77
C GLY A 38 -16.09 4.54 -22.00
N PRO A 39 -17.13 3.97 -22.66
CA PRO A 39 -18.49 3.92 -22.12
C PRO A 39 -18.67 3.03 -20.89
N LEU A 40 -17.69 2.17 -20.58
CA LEU A 40 -17.69 1.28 -19.41
C LEU A 40 -16.78 1.78 -18.28
N ALA A 41 -16.13 2.94 -18.44
CA ALA A 41 -15.12 3.41 -17.49
C ALA A 41 -15.69 3.60 -16.06
N ASP A 42 -16.91 4.13 -15.94
CA ASP A 42 -17.53 4.35 -14.63
C ASP A 42 -17.85 3.03 -13.90
N GLU A 43 -18.27 2.00 -14.64
CA GLU A 43 -18.51 0.66 -14.08
C GLU A 43 -17.18 0.00 -13.67
N GLN A 44 -16.14 0.14 -14.49
CA GLN A 44 -14.80 -0.35 -14.19
C GLN A 44 -14.21 0.30 -12.94
N HIS A 45 -14.30 1.63 -12.81
CA HIS A 45 -13.85 2.36 -11.62
C HIS A 45 -14.57 1.86 -10.36
N SER A 46 -15.91 1.76 -10.42
CA SER A 46 -16.72 1.28 -9.29
C SER A 46 -16.34 -0.15 -8.86
N LEU A 47 -16.11 -1.05 -9.81
CA LEU A 47 -15.68 -2.42 -9.52
C LEU A 47 -14.28 -2.46 -8.91
N ILE A 48 -13.35 -1.68 -9.46
CA ILE A 48 -11.99 -1.58 -8.96
C ILE A 48 -12.00 -1.07 -7.52
N ASP A 49 -12.74 0.00 -7.22
CA ASP A 49 -12.80 0.57 -5.88
C ASP A 49 -13.27 -0.41 -4.80
N ASN A 50 -14.37 -1.11 -5.08
CA ASN A 50 -14.97 -2.04 -4.13
C ASN A 50 -14.04 -3.22 -3.85
N ALA A 51 -13.28 -3.68 -4.84
CA ALA A 51 -12.33 -4.76 -4.68
C ALA A 51 -11.01 -4.29 -4.04
N LEU A 52 -10.59 -3.07 -4.31
CA LEU A 52 -9.25 -2.56 -3.98
C LEU A 52 -9.14 -2.09 -2.53
N GLY A 53 -10.21 -1.56 -1.93
CA GLY A 53 -10.19 -1.06 -0.55
C GLY A 53 -9.64 -2.08 0.47
N PRO A 54 -10.23 -3.29 0.58
CA PRO A 54 -9.77 -4.29 1.55
C PRO A 54 -8.34 -4.78 1.31
N VAL A 55 -7.93 -4.90 0.03
CA VAL A 55 -6.59 -5.38 -0.35
C VAL A 55 -5.55 -4.34 0.02
N TRP A 56 -5.83 -3.07 -0.28
CA TRP A 56 -4.95 -1.95 0.04
C TRP A 56 -4.72 -1.82 1.54
N GLU A 57 -5.78 -1.87 2.35
CA GLU A 57 -5.67 -1.79 3.81
C GLU A 57 -4.83 -2.94 4.37
N THR A 58 -5.08 -4.16 3.90
CA THR A 58 -4.32 -5.36 4.31
C THR A 58 -2.86 -5.26 3.90
N ASN A 59 -2.57 -4.71 2.72
CA ASN A 59 -1.22 -4.60 2.21
C ASN A 59 -0.35 -3.63 3.04
N HIS A 60 -0.93 -2.54 3.56
CA HIS A 60 -0.20 -1.61 4.44
C HIS A 60 0.22 -2.25 5.76
N VAL A 61 -0.48 -3.27 6.25
CA VAL A 61 -0.08 -4.00 7.46
C VAL A 61 1.30 -4.64 7.27
N TRP A 62 1.56 -5.26 6.10
CA TRP A 62 2.87 -5.85 5.79
C TRP A 62 3.97 -4.79 5.72
N LEU A 63 3.68 -3.63 5.13
CA LEU A 63 4.62 -2.51 5.05
C LEU A 63 5.00 -1.99 6.44
N VAL A 64 4.01 -1.73 7.30
CA VAL A 64 4.22 -1.25 8.67
C VAL A 64 5.00 -2.29 9.47
N PHE A 65 4.64 -3.58 9.34
CA PHE A 65 5.36 -4.67 9.99
C PHE A 65 6.83 -4.71 9.56
N LEU A 66 7.12 -4.54 8.27
CA LEU A 66 8.49 -4.50 7.77
C LEU A 66 9.30 -3.34 8.36
N VAL A 67 8.71 -2.14 8.39
CA VAL A 67 9.36 -0.93 8.95
C VAL A 67 9.62 -1.10 10.45
N VAL A 68 8.61 -1.47 11.23
CA VAL A 68 8.72 -1.64 12.69
C VAL A 68 9.63 -2.82 13.03
N GLY A 69 9.51 -3.93 12.30
CA GLY A 69 10.34 -5.11 12.48
C GLY A 69 11.82 -4.82 12.22
N LEU A 70 12.13 -4.12 11.13
CA LEU A 70 13.51 -3.75 10.80
C LEU A 70 14.08 -2.73 11.78
N PHE A 71 13.30 -1.72 12.18
CA PHE A 71 13.70 -0.75 13.21
C PHE A 71 14.00 -1.43 14.56
N SER A 72 13.15 -2.37 14.97
CA SER A 72 13.26 -3.03 16.28
C SER A 72 14.37 -4.08 16.33
N ALA A 73 14.51 -4.89 15.28
CA ALA A 73 15.47 -5.99 15.24
C ALA A 73 16.86 -5.56 14.73
N PHE A 74 16.91 -4.57 13.83
CA PHE A 74 18.12 -4.16 13.11
C PHE A 74 18.22 -2.63 12.98
N PRO A 75 18.39 -1.89 14.10
CA PRO A 75 18.35 -0.43 14.10
C PRO A 75 19.46 0.23 13.28
N VAL A 76 20.65 -0.38 13.20
CA VAL A 76 21.78 0.15 12.41
C VAL A 76 21.53 0.01 10.89
N PRO A 77 21.16 -1.17 10.35
CA PRO A 77 20.72 -1.27 8.96
C PRO A 77 19.52 -0.37 8.65
N PHE A 78 18.55 -0.27 9.56
CA PHE A 78 17.37 0.57 9.38
C PHE A 78 17.75 2.05 9.21
N SER A 79 18.61 2.59 10.07
CA SER A 79 19.01 4.00 9.99
C SER A 79 19.76 4.31 8.71
N LEU A 80 20.64 3.42 8.26
CA LEU A 80 21.34 3.54 6.98
C LEU A 80 20.35 3.56 5.80
N LEU A 81 19.37 2.65 5.79
CA LEU A 81 18.37 2.59 4.73
C LEU A 81 17.51 3.86 4.68
N VAL A 82 17.05 4.36 5.83
CA VAL A 82 16.23 5.57 5.90
C VAL A 82 17.00 6.80 5.41
N VAL A 83 18.29 6.91 5.73
CA VAL A 83 19.12 8.04 5.28
C VAL A 83 19.42 7.95 3.79
N VAL A 84 19.87 6.78 3.31
CA VAL A 84 20.23 6.58 1.89
C VAL A 84 19.00 6.68 0.99
N LEU A 85 17.86 6.16 1.43
CA LEU A 85 16.61 6.12 0.67
C LEU A 85 15.62 7.20 1.10
N PHE A 86 16.09 8.29 1.72
CA PHE A 86 15.22 9.35 2.24
C PHE A 86 14.23 9.87 1.19
N ILE A 87 14.73 10.23 0.00
CA ILE A 87 13.90 10.74 -1.10
C ILE A 87 12.90 9.66 -1.57
N PRO A 88 13.31 8.44 -1.95
CA PRO A 88 12.37 7.37 -2.31
C PRO A 88 11.31 7.06 -1.25
N ILE A 89 11.70 6.92 0.02
CA ILE A 89 10.77 6.60 1.12
C ILE A 89 9.76 7.73 1.31
N THR A 90 10.22 8.99 1.24
CA THR A 90 9.35 10.15 1.39
C THR A 90 8.32 10.22 0.26
N LEU A 91 8.74 9.99 -0.99
CA LEU A 91 7.83 9.95 -2.14
C LEU A 91 6.81 8.81 -2.03
N ALA A 92 7.26 7.61 -1.61
CA ALA A 92 6.36 6.48 -1.38
C ALA A 92 5.33 6.80 -0.30
N LEU A 93 5.74 7.44 0.80
CA LEU A 93 4.85 7.83 1.89
C LEU A 93 3.79 8.84 1.41
N PHE A 94 4.19 9.87 0.66
CA PHE A 94 3.24 10.80 0.06
C PHE A 94 2.26 10.09 -0.88
N GLY A 95 2.74 9.18 -1.72
CA GLY A 95 1.90 8.37 -2.59
C GLY A 95 0.86 7.56 -1.83
N THR A 96 1.26 6.89 -0.75
CA THR A 96 0.36 6.14 0.14
C THR A 96 -0.70 7.04 0.78
N VAL A 97 -0.32 8.21 1.30
CA VAL A 97 -1.26 9.15 1.94
C VAL A 97 -2.26 9.73 0.94
N LEU A 98 -1.78 10.17 -0.23
CA LEU A 98 -2.64 10.71 -1.29
C LEU A 98 -3.65 9.66 -1.77
N ARG A 99 -3.20 8.41 -1.95
CA ARG A 99 -4.06 7.31 -2.35
C ARG A 99 -5.11 6.98 -1.28
N GLY A 100 -4.71 6.90 -0.01
CA GLY A 100 -5.66 6.71 1.10
C GLY A 100 -6.70 7.84 1.18
N SER A 101 -6.26 9.08 0.97
CA SER A 101 -7.16 10.25 0.94
C SER A 101 -8.14 10.17 -0.23
N ALA A 102 -7.69 9.79 -1.42
CA ALA A 102 -8.53 9.67 -2.61
C ALA A 102 -9.66 8.65 -2.44
N PHE A 103 -9.40 7.51 -1.80
CA PHE A 103 -10.44 6.52 -1.49
C PHE A 103 -11.54 7.12 -0.60
N VAL A 104 -11.16 7.84 0.46
CA VAL A 104 -12.10 8.47 1.40
C VAL A 104 -12.93 9.55 0.69
N PHE A 105 -12.30 10.41 -0.11
CA PHE A 105 -13.02 11.46 -0.83
C PHE A 105 -13.98 10.90 -1.89
N ARG A 106 -13.63 9.80 -2.58
CA ARG A 106 -14.52 9.19 -3.57
C ARG A 106 -15.72 8.47 -2.94
N THR A 107 -15.55 7.84 -1.77
CA THR A 107 -16.68 7.23 -1.04
C THR A 107 -17.66 8.26 -0.46
N HIS A 108 -17.18 9.41 0.02
CA HIS A 108 -18.03 10.42 0.65
C HIS A 108 -18.58 11.45 -0.36
N GLY A 109 -17.79 11.86 -1.35
CA GLY A 109 -18.19 12.85 -2.36
C GLY A 109 -19.31 12.38 -3.30
N LEU A 110 -19.44 11.07 -3.54
CA LEU A 110 -20.54 10.51 -4.34
C LEU A 110 -21.84 10.33 -3.55
N ARG A 111 -21.79 10.38 -2.21
CA ARG A 111 -22.95 10.08 -1.35
C ARG A 111 -23.83 11.31 -1.09
N GLU A 112 -23.25 12.51 -1.08
CA GLU A 112 -24.02 13.77 -0.90
C GLU A 112 -24.84 14.16 -2.15
N GLY A 113 -24.42 13.75 -3.35
CA GLY A 113 -25.15 14.04 -4.59
C GLY A 113 -26.45 13.23 -4.79
N LYS A 114 -26.65 12.13 -4.03
CA LYS A 114 -27.83 11.25 -4.14
C LYS A 114 -28.91 11.48 -3.09
N LEU A 115 -28.70 12.38 -2.12
CA LEU A 115 -29.67 12.68 -1.06
C LEU A 115 -30.59 13.88 -1.39
N HIS A 116 -30.42 14.49 -2.57
CA HIS A 116 -31.19 15.66 -3.02
C HIS A 116 -31.96 15.46 -4.33
N LEU A 117 -32.15 14.23 -4.81
CA LEU A 117 -33.00 13.89 -5.95
C LEU A 117 -34.01 12.80 -5.57
#